data_AF-A0A453K574-F1
#
_entry.id   AF-A0A453K574-F1
#
_cell.length_a   1.000
_cell.length_b   1.000
_cell.length_c   1.000
_cell.angle_alpha   90.00
_cell.angle_beta   90.00
_cell.angle_gamma   90.00
#
_symmetry.space_group_name_H-M   'P 1'
#
loop_
_entity.id
_entity.type
_entity.pdbx_description
1 polymer ?
#
loop_
_entity_poly.entity_id
_entity_poly.type
_entity_poly.pdbx_seq_one_letter_code
_entity_poly.pdbx_strand_id
1 'polypeptide(L)' 'LVLEQFDNVLSRKVNEVVNEIRRQRCSYLRLRLCQKGDPSGDFFRSLLVEDKAPGGLSYVEFLVHVHRQIQSKMT' A
#
# COMPACT_ATOMS: atom_id res chain seq x y z
N LEU A 1 15.02 -8.59 8.56
CA LEU A 1 14.99 -7.44 9.48
C LEU A 1 13.77 -7.56 10.38
N VAL A 2 14.04 -7.95 11.63
CA VAL A 2 13.06 -7.90 12.72
C VAL A 2 12.95 -6.42 13.12
N LEU A 3 11.72 -5.95 13.42
CA LEU A 3 11.54 -4.59 13.92
C LEU A 3 12.17 -4.51 15.32
N GLU A 4 12.85 -3.41 15.63
CA GLU A 4 13.49 -3.24 16.93
C GLU A 4 12.45 -3.31 18.06
N GLN A 5 12.80 -4.02 19.13
CA GLN A 5 11.94 -4.21 20.29
C GLN A 5 12.41 -3.28 21.41
N PHE A 6 11.54 -2.33 21.76
CA PHE A 6 11.75 -1.44 22.89
C PHE A 6 10.84 -1.89 24.03
N ASP A 7 11.30 -1.68 25.26
CA ASP A 7 10.53 -2.02 26.46
C ASP A 7 9.48 -0.95 26.77
N ASN A 8 8.52 -0.81 25.84
CA ASN A 8 7.35 0.03 26.04
C ASN A 8 6.10 -0.59 25.38
N VAL A 9 4.94 -0.16 25.84
CA VAL A 9 3.64 -0.73 25.44
C VAL A 9 3.40 -0.55 23.93
N LEU A 10 3.83 0.57 23.34
CA LEU A 10 3.61 0.85 21.92
C LEU A 10 4.46 -0.06 21.03
N SER A 11 5.76 -0.20 21.33
CA SER A 11 6.66 -1.06 20.58
C SER A 11 6.20 -2.52 20.61
N ARG A 12 5.74 -3.03 21.76
CA ARG A 12 5.15 -4.37 21.85
C ARG A 12 3.95 -4.54 20.93
N LYS A 13 2.98 -3.64 21.00
CA LYS A 13 1.77 -3.70 20.14
C LYS A 13 2.10 -3.67 18.65
N VAL A 14 3.02 -2.80 18.23
CA VAL A 14 3.43 -2.72 16.82
C VAL A 14 4.12 -4.02 16.38
N ASN A 15 5.03 -4.56 17.19
CA ASN A 15 5.70 -5.82 16.90
C ASN A 15 4.71 -7.00 16.81
N GLU A 16 3.73 -7.08 17.72
CA GLU A 16 2.68 -8.10 17.70
C GLU A 16 1.89 -8.07 16.38
N VAL A 17 1.41 -6.89 15.96
CA VAL A 17 0.67 -6.73 14.70
C VAL A 17 1.52 -7.11 13.50
N VAL A 18 2.77 -6.64 13.42
CA VAL A 18 3.69 -6.96 12.32
C VAL A 18 3.96 -8.46 12.24
N ASN A 19 4.14 -9.12 13.39
CA ASN A 19 4.40 -10.56 13.45
C ASN A 19 3.17 -11.38 13.07
N GLU A 20 1.96 -10.95 13.44
CA GLU A 20 0.73 -11.61 13.02
C GLU A 20 0.53 -11.53 11.50
N ILE A 21 0.79 -10.37 10.89
CA ILE A 21 0.76 -10.21 9.42
C ILE A 21 1.77 -11.15 8.74
N ARG A 22 2.98 -11.27 9.30
CA ARG A 22 4.00 -12.19 8.78
C ARG A 22 3.58 -13.65 8.88
N ARG A 23 2.93 -14.05 9.98
CA ARG A 23 2.46 -15.43 10.21
C ARG A 23 1.43 -15.87 9.17
N GLN A 24 0.66 -14.93 8.62
CA GLN A 24 -0.37 -15.18 7.60
C GLN A 24 0.19 -15.30 6.17
N ARG A 25 1.50 -15.09 5.95
CA ARG A 25 2.13 -15.13 4.62
C ARG A 25 3.16 -16.25 4.55
N CYS A 26 3.18 -16.93 3.41
CA CYS A 26 4.15 -18.00 3.13
C CYS A 26 5.52 -17.46 2.68
N SER A 27 5.62 -16.16 2.40
CA SER A 27 6.84 -15.51 1.92
C SER A 27 7.34 -14.44 2.89
N TYR A 28 8.65 -14.18 2.84
CA TYR A 28 9.27 -13.15 3.65
C TYR A 28 8.85 -11.75 3.20
N LEU A 29 8.17 -11.02 4.10
CA LEU A 29 7.83 -9.61 3.90
C LEU A 29 8.99 -8.71 4.37
N ARG A 30 9.66 -8.05 3.42
CA ARG A 30 10.71 -7.08 3.72
C ARG A 30 10.10 -5.81 4.33
N LEU A 31 10.42 -5.54 5.59
CA LEU A 31 10.06 -4.30 6.26
C LEU A 31 10.83 -3.11 5.67
N ARG A 32 10.15 -1.99 5.44
CA ARG A 32 10.72 -0.70 5.05
C ARG A 32 10.07 0.40 5.87
N LEU A 33 10.87 1.28 6.47
CA LEU A 33 10.39 2.49 7.09
C LEU A 33 10.29 3.57 6.02
N CYS A 34 9.17 4.28 5.98
CA CYS A 34 8.95 5.36 5.03
C CYS A 34 8.69 6.64 5.82
N GLN A 35 9.45 7.69 5.55
CA GLN A 35 9.28 8.99 6.19
C GLN A 35 8.66 9.98 5.20
N LYS A 36 7.73 10.80 5.68
CA LYS A 36 7.13 11.84 4.85
C LYS A 36 8.21 12.84 4.43
N GLY A 37 8.32 13.09 3.12
CA GLY A 37 9.31 14.00 2.54
C GLY A 37 10.62 13.31 2.11
N ASP A 38 10.80 12.03 2.43
CA ASP A 38 11.93 11.23 2.01
C ASP A 38 11.63 10.46 0.69
N PRO A 39 12.62 10.15 -0.16
CA PRO A 39 12.42 9.38 -1.39
C PRO A 39 11.82 7.99 -1.18
N SER A 40 11.93 7.40 0.02
CA SER A 40 11.21 6.16 0.38
C SER A 40 9.69 6.27 0.20
N GLY A 41 9.14 7.49 0.26
CA GLY A 41 7.73 7.77 0.02
C GLY A 41 7.25 7.44 -1.39
N ASP A 42 8.12 7.48 -2.41
CA ASP A 42 7.71 7.19 -3.79
C ASP A 42 7.41 5.71 -3.99
N PHE A 43 8.22 4.84 -3.39
CA PHE A 43 7.92 3.42 -3.35
C PHE A 43 6.63 3.14 -2.58
N PHE A 44 6.42 3.80 -1.44
CA PHE A 44 5.17 3.66 -0.68
C PHE A 44 3.95 4.09 -1.50
N ARG A 45 4.03 5.23 -2.20
CA ARG A 45 2.98 5.72 -3.10
C ARG A 45 2.66 4.73 -4.22
N SER A 46 3.65 4.00 -4.74
CA SER A 46 3.41 2.97 -5.76
C SER A 46 2.52 1.81 -5.29
N LEU A 47 2.36 1.62 -3.97
CA LEU A 47 1.50 0.60 -3.38
C LEU A 47 0.07 1.10 -3.12
N LEU A 48 -0.19 2.40 -3.27
CA LEU A 48 -1.52 3.01 -3.10
C LEU A 48 -2.29 2.91 -4.42
N VAL A 49 -2.77 1.71 -4.73
CA VAL A 49 -3.32 1.35 -6.06
C VAL A 49 -4.59 2.08 -6.47
N GLU A 50 -5.32 2.68 -5.54
CA GLU A 50 -6.52 3.47 -5.85
C GLU A 50 -6.18 4.90 -6.28
N ASP A 51 -5.02 5.41 -5.86
CA ASP A 51 -4.55 6.75 -6.18
C ASP A 51 -4.07 6.84 -7.62
N LYS A 52 -3.92 8.07 -8.11
CA LYS A 52 -3.38 8.33 -9.45
C LYS A 52 -1.89 8.02 -9.50
N ALA A 53 -1.53 6.94 -10.19
CA ALA A 53 -0.15 6.58 -10.48
C ALA A 53 0.38 7.28 -11.75
N PRO A 54 1.70 7.52 -11.87
CA PRO A 54 2.30 7.99 -13.11
C PRO A 54 1.98 7.04 -14.28
N GLY A 55 1.28 7.54 -15.29
CA GLY A 55 0.90 6.75 -16.48
C GLY A 55 -0.33 5.86 -16.31
N GLY A 56 -1.01 5.90 -15.16
CA GLY A 56 -2.24 5.15 -14.89
C GLY A 56 -3.45 6.04 -14.60
N LEU A 57 -4.62 5.43 -14.59
CA LEU A 57 -5.85 6.03 -14.05
C LEU A 57 -5.93 5.70 -12.56
N SER A 58 -6.41 6.65 -11.75
CA SER A 58 -6.93 6.33 -10.43
C SER A 58 -8.16 5.42 -10.53
N TYR A 59 -8.57 4.81 -9.42
CA TYR A 59 -9.75 3.95 -9.38
C TYR A 59 -11.01 4.67 -9.90
N VAL A 60 -11.24 5.92 -9.49
CA VAL A 60 -12.40 6.72 -9.93
C VAL A 60 -12.32 7.04 -11.42
N GLU A 61 -11.15 7.45 -11.92
CA GLU A 61 -10.95 7.71 -13.34
C GLU A 61 -11.17 6.44 -14.20
N PHE A 62 -10.73 5.28 -13.71
CA PHE A 62 -10.96 3.99 -14.35
C PHE A 62 -12.45 3.64 -14.44
N LEU A 63 -13.21 3.82 -13.35
CA LEU A 63 -14.66 3.59 -13.37
C LEU A 63 -15.38 4.48 -14.39
N VAL A 64 -15.03 5.77 -14.44
CA VAL A 64 -15.58 6.70 -15.43
C VAL A 64 -15.20 6.29 -16.85
N HIS A 65 -13.96 5.86 -17.06
CA HIS A 65 -13.49 5.36 -18.35
C HIS A 65 -14.29 4.14 -18.82
N VAL A 66 -14.47 3.14 -17.95
CA VAL A 66 -15.28 1.95 -18.24
C VAL A 66 -16.74 2.33 -18.51
N HIS A 67 -17.32 3.21 -17.71
CA HIS A 67 -18.69 3.67 -17.88
C HIS A 67 -18.92 4.29 -19.27
N ARG A 68 -18.00 5.16 -19.73
CA ARG A 68 -18.07 5.77 -21.06
C ARG A 68 -17.92 4.74 -22.18
N GLN A 69 -17.05 3.74 -22.01
CA GLN A 69 -16.93 2.66 -23.00
C GLN A 69 -18.22 1.85 -23.13
N ILE A 70 -18.91 1.58 -22.01
CA ILE A 70 -20.20 0.89 -22.02
C ILE A 70 -21.23 1.73 -22.78
N GLN A 71 -21.35 3.03 -22.45
CA GLN A 71 -22.27 3.95 -23.13
C GLN A 71 -22.02 4.01 -24.65
N SER A 72 -20.75 4.08 -25.07
CA SER A 72 -20.39 4.14 -26.50
C SER A 72 -20.71 2.87 -27.28
N LYS A 73 -20.87 1.71 -26.63
CA LYS A 73 -21.25 0.44 -27.28
C LYS A 73 -22.77 0.21 -27.30
N MET A 74 -23.51 0.92 -26.47
CA MET A 74 -24.98 0.87 -26.40
C MET A 74 -25.66 1.96 -27.22
N THR A 75 -24.88 2.88 -27.80
CA THR A 75 -25.32 3.91 -28.73
C THR A 75 -24.85 3.53 -30.12
#